data_AF-A0A446B924-F1
#
_entry.id   AF-A0A446B924-F1
#
_cell.length_a   1.000
_cell.length_b   1.000
_cell.length_c   1.000
_cell.angle_alpha   90.00
_cell.angle_beta   90.00
_cell.angle_gamma   90.00
#
_symmetry.space_group_name_H-M   'P 1'
#
loop_
_entity.id
_entity.type
_entity.pdbx_description
1 polymer ?
#
loop_
_entity_poly.entity_id
_entity_poly.type
_entity_poly.pdbx_seq_one_letter_code
_entity_poly.pdbx_strand_id
1 'polypeptide(L)'
;MPQHAFALQDLVRDTFAAPLHEKLQYALERGVSLFATSLPARSRRPAKDQRPDSSEFIRISKDHLHGVIPSRSYPRQVEQHKPLLQSFTKHGHACGLVCTLAVELGLEANAFALLDLFDLVAESLPPSV
;
A
#
# COMPACT_ATOMS: atom_id res chain seq x y z
N MET A 1 -14.50 -12.63 -9.39
CA MET A 1 -13.05 -12.47 -9.16
C MET A 1 -12.30 -11.61 -10.19
N PRO A 2 -12.57 -11.60 -11.52
CA PRO A 2 -11.78 -10.78 -12.45
C PRO A 2 -12.12 -9.27 -12.42
N GLN A 3 -13.34 -8.90 -12.04
CA GLN A 3 -13.79 -7.50 -12.06
C GLN A 3 -13.02 -6.59 -11.10
N HIS A 4 -12.64 -7.06 -9.90
CA HIS A 4 -11.84 -6.28 -8.96
C HIS A 4 -10.40 -6.09 -9.44
N ALA A 5 -9.82 -7.06 -10.15
CA ALA A 5 -8.48 -6.96 -10.71
C ALA A 5 -8.43 -5.90 -11.82
N PHE A 6 -9.43 -5.86 -12.70
CA PHE A 6 -9.54 -4.81 -13.72
C PHE A 6 -9.77 -3.42 -13.11
N ALA A 7 -10.64 -3.31 -12.09
CA ALA A 7 -10.86 -2.04 -11.40
C ALA A 7 -9.58 -1.51 -10.71
N LEU A 8 -8.76 -2.39 -10.13
CA LEU A 8 -7.45 -2.01 -9.56
C LEU A 8 -6.47 -1.57 -10.65
N GLN A 9 -6.46 -2.26 -11.79
CA GLN A 9 -5.61 -1.89 -12.92
C GLN A 9 -5.99 -0.51 -13.49
N ASP A 10 -7.28 -0.24 -13.62
CA ASP A 10 -7.80 1.05 -14.07
C ASP A 10 -7.45 2.17 -13.07
N LEU A 11 -7.64 1.93 -11.78
CA LEU A 11 -7.22 2.86 -10.71
C LEU A 11 -5.71 3.19 -10.82
N VAL A 12 -4.87 2.19 -10.98
CA VAL A 12 -3.42 2.37 -11.11
C VAL A 12 -3.12 3.22 -12.34
N ARG A 13 -3.69 2.88 -13.50
CA ARG A 13 -3.48 3.62 -14.75
C ARG A 13 -3.88 5.08 -14.60
N ASP A 14 -5.06 5.34 -14.04
CA ASP A 14 -5.60 6.69 -13.89
C ASP A 14 -4.79 7.52 -12.89
N THR A 15 -4.29 6.90 -11.82
CA THR A 15 -3.44 7.58 -10.82
C THR A 15 -2.10 7.99 -11.44
N PHE A 16 -1.46 7.13 -12.23
CA PHE A 16 -0.17 7.45 -12.87
C PHE A 16 -0.30 8.37 -14.08
N ALA A 17 -1.46 8.39 -14.74
CA ALA A 17 -1.77 9.31 -15.84
C ALA A 17 -1.98 10.77 -15.41
N ALA A 18 -2.14 11.02 -14.09
CA ALA A 18 -2.26 12.38 -13.57
C ALA A 18 -1.04 13.25 -13.91
N PRO A 19 -1.22 14.56 -14.16
CA PRO A 19 -0.12 15.47 -14.46
C PRO A 19 0.98 15.44 -13.38
N LEU A 20 2.24 15.55 -13.80
CA LEU A 20 3.40 15.44 -12.89
C LEU A 20 3.31 16.40 -11.69
N HIS A 21 2.85 17.64 -11.90
CA HIS A 21 2.74 18.64 -10.84
C HIS A 21 1.72 18.25 -9.76
N GLU A 22 0.66 17.52 -10.11
CA GLU A 22 -0.30 16.99 -9.14
C GLU A 22 0.30 15.82 -8.36
N LYS A 23 0.98 14.90 -9.05
CA LYS A 23 1.64 13.74 -8.42
C LYS A 23 2.75 14.16 -7.45
N LEU A 24 3.45 15.24 -7.75
CA LEU A 24 4.51 15.81 -6.92
C LEU A 24 4.03 16.40 -5.59
N GLN A 25 2.74 16.73 -5.45
CA GLN A 25 2.17 17.17 -4.17
C GLN A 25 2.23 16.08 -3.10
N TYR A 26 2.34 14.82 -3.55
CA TYR A 26 2.43 13.65 -2.69
C TYR A 26 3.84 13.05 -2.69
N ALA A 27 4.86 13.84 -3.07
CA ALA A 27 6.22 13.34 -3.21
C ALA A 27 6.81 12.80 -1.90
N LEU A 28 7.70 11.82 -2.05
CA LEU A 28 8.43 11.21 -0.93
C LEU A 28 9.40 12.21 -0.31
N GLU A 29 9.13 12.59 0.93
CA GLU A 29 10.10 13.26 1.79
C GLU A 29 10.99 12.22 2.48
N ARG A 30 12.25 12.14 2.02
CA ARG A 30 13.22 11.17 2.54
C ARG A 30 13.44 11.39 4.04
N GLY A 31 13.33 10.32 4.82
CA GLY A 31 13.52 10.37 6.27
C GLY A 31 12.27 10.78 7.05
N VAL A 32 11.18 11.18 6.37
CA VAL A 32 9.91 11.57 7.00
C VAL A 32 8.89 10.44 6.90
N SER A 33 8.69 9.90 5.69
CA SER A 33 7.74 8.82 5.44
C SER A 33 8.24 7.90 4.34
N LEU A 34 7.88 6.62 4.40
CA LEU A 34 8.07 5.67 3.31
C LEU A 34 6.86 5.62 2.36
N PHE A 35 5.75 6.31 2.69
CA PHE A 35 4.48 6.22 1.97
C PHE A 35 4.21 7.49 1.20
N ALA A 36 4.50 7.51 -0.09
CA ALA A 36 4.41 8.68 -0.95
C ALA A 36 4.64 8.31 -2.42
N THR A 37 4.50 9.29 -3.31
CA THR A 37 4.94 9.22 -4.71
C THR A 37 6.46 9.35 -4.77
N SER A 38 7.14 8.37 -5.36
CA SER A 38 8.56 8.49 -5.69
C SER A 38 8.74 8.51 -7.20
N LEU A 39 9.35 9.57 -7.69
CA LEU A 39 9.75 9.68 -9.08
C LEU A 39 10.99 8.84 -9.38
N PRO A 40 11.21 8.49 -10.65
CA PRO A 40 12.45 7.85 -11.11
C PRO A 40 13.67 8.58 -10.57
N ALA A 41 14.45 7.89 -9.74
CA ALA A 41 15.69 8.46 -9.21
C ALA A 41 16.82 8.17 -10.20
N ARG A 42 17.50 9.22 -10.68
CA ARG A 42 18.85 9.04 -11.23
C ARG A 42 19.71 8.45 -10.11
N SER A 43 20.27 7.26 -10.34
CA SER A 43 21.29 6.70 -9.46
C SER A 43 22.34 7.78 -9.17
N ARG A 44 22.71 7.98 -7.89
CA ARG A 44 23.75 8.95 -7.50
C ARG A 44 25.13 8.57 -8.05
N ARG A 45 25.32 7.30 -8.44
CA ARG A 45 26.47 6.77 -9.16
C ARG A 45 25.98 5.63 -10.05
N PRO A 46 25.41 5.91 -11.23
CA PRO A 46 25.14 4.83 -12.16
C PRO A 46 26.50 4.23 -12.52
N ALA A 47 26.67 2.93 -12.36
CA ALA A 47 27.73 2.26 -13.11
C ALA A 47 27.57 2.66 -14.58
N LYS A 48 28.67 2.74 -15.35
CA LYS A 48 28.67 3.29 -16.71
C LYS A 48 27.62 2.66 -17.64
N ASP A 49 27.18 1.45 -17.31
CA ASP A 49 26.20 0.64 -18.05
C ASP A 49 24.83 0.48 -17.34
N GLN A 50 24.63 1.12 -16.18
CA GLN A 50 23.34 1.10 -15.50
C GLN A 50 22.41 2.15 -16.06
N ARG A 51 21.40 1.70 -16.81
CA ARG A 51 20.23 2.50 -17.17
C ARG A 51 19.60 3.02 -15.86
N PRO A 52 19.37 4.34 -15.71
CA PRO A 52 18.65 4.86 -14.56
C PRO A 52 17.27 4.21 -14.51
N ASP A 53 16.89 3.79 -13.31
CA ASP A 53 15.58 3.19 -13.06
C ASP A 53 14.50 4.19 -13.49
N SER A 54 13.62 3.79 -14.42
CA SER A 54 12.59 4.66 -15.01
C SER A 54 11.22 4.48 -14.34
N SER A 55 11.20 3.76 -13.23
CA SER A 55 9.99 3.37 -12.53
C SER A 55 9.48 4.50 -11.62
N GLU A 56 8.18 4.77 -11.69
CA GLU A 56 7.46 5.62 -10.76
C GLU A 56 6.73 4.73 -9.75
N PHE A 57 6.69 5.12 -8.48
CA PHE A 57 5.98 4.37 -7.45
C PHE A 57 5.05 5.27 -6.65
N ILE A 58 3.92 4.71 -6.22
CA ILE A 58 3.04 5.29 -5.23
C ILE A 58 2.91 4.26 -4.12
N ARG A 59 3.34 4.63 -2.91
CA ARG A 59 3.31 3.74 -1.74
C ARG A 59 2.15 4.14 -0.84
N ILE A 60 1.18 3.26 -0.72
CA ILE A 60 -0.01 3.43 0.12
C ILE A 60 0.10 2.46 1.29
N SER A 61 0.04 2.98 2.51
CA SER A 61 0.06 2.13 3.70
C SER A 61 -1.28 1.43 3.89
N LYS A 62 -1.23 0.12 4.16
CA LYS A 62 -2.37 -0.65 4.64
C LYS A 62 -2.97 -0.01 5.91
N ASP A 63 -2.12 0.37 6.85
CA ASP A 63 -2.54 0.91 8.13
C ASP A 63 -3.24 2.28 7.98
N HIS A 64 -2.83 3.09 6.99
CA HIS A 64 -3.55 4.32 6.63
C HIS A 64 -4.94 4.02 6.01
N LEU A 65 -5.03 2.97 5.19
CA LEU A 65 -6.29 2.58 4.56
C LEU A 65 -7.31 2.10 5.59
N HIS A 66 -6.86 1.36 6.61
CA HIS A 66 -7.72 0.74 7.62
C HIS A 66 -7.82 1.54 8.92
N GLY A 67 -7.21 2.73 8.99
CA GLY A 67 -7.33 3.62 10.15
C GLY A 67 -6.57 3.15 11.41
N VAL A 68 -5.60 2.27 11.24
CA VAL A 68 -4.76 1.74 12.34
C VAL A 68 -3.80 2.81 12.86
N ILE A 69 -3.30 3.66 11.96
CA ILE A 69 -2.48 4.82 12.29
C ILE A 69 -3.02 6.06 11.56
N PRO A 70 -2.72 7.30 12.01
CA PRO A 70 -3.17 8.51 11.34
C PRO A 70 -2.86 8.50 9.85
N SER A 71 -3.88 8.69 9.01
CA SER A 71 -3.70 8.74 7.57
C SER A 71 -3.01 10.04 7.15
N ARG A 72 -2.35 10.00 5.99
CA ARG A 72 -1.89 11.19 5.25
C ARG A 72 -2.81 11.45 4.05
N SER A 73 -2.59 12.57 3.39
CA SER A 73 -3.21 12.86 2.10
C SER A 73 -2.61 11.99 0.99
N TYR A 74 -3.49 11.41 0.17
CA TYR A 74 -3.14 10.67 -1.05
C TYR A 74 -3.75 11.33 -2.31
N PRO A 75 -3.32 10.91 -3.52
CA PRO A 75 -3.97 11.31 -4.76
C PRO A 75 -5.48 11.09 -4.70
N ARG A 76 -6.25 12.01 -5.29
CA ARG A 76 -7.72 11.96 -5.26
C ARG A 76 -8.27 10.61 -5.73
N GLN A 77 -7.64 10.00 -6.73
CA GLN A 77 -8.02 8.71 -7.28
C GLN A 77 -7.94 7.60 -6.22
N VAL A 78 -6.89 7.63 -5.39
CA VAL A 78 -6.68 6.70 -4.26
C VAL A 78 -7.76 6.90 -3.19
N GLU A 79 -8.05 8.16 -2.83
CA GLU A 79 -9.07 8.48 -1.81
C GLU A 79 -10.47 8.05 -2.27
N GLN A 80 -10.82 8.29 -3.53
CA GLN A 80 -12.13 7.91 -4.11
C GLN A 80 -12.34 6.39 -4.17
N HIS A 81 -11.26 5.62 -4.33
CA HIS A 81 -11.31 4.16 -4.45
C HIS A 81 -10.79 3.47 -3.19
N LYS A 82 -10.76 4.16 -2.05
CA LYS A 82 -10.34 3.61 -0.76
C LYS A 82 -11.04 2.28 -0.40
N PRO A 83 -12.36 2.09 -0.63
CA PRO A 83 -13.01 0.80 -0.39
C PRO A 83 -12.46 -0.36 -1.22
N LEU A 84 -12.10 -0.10 -2.49
CA LEU A 84 -11.50 -1.11 -3.37
C LEU A 84 -10.11 -1.50 -2.86
N LEU A 85 -9.30 -0.52 -2.46
CA LEU A 85 -7.96 -0.74 -1.90
C LEU A 85 -8.01 -1.45 -0.54
N GLN A 86 -8.97 -1.11 0.32
CA GLN A 86 -9.22 -1.80 1.59
C GLN A 86 -9.57 -3.27 1.34
N SER A 87 -10.48 -3.54 0.40
CA SER A 87 -10.85 -4.91 0.03
C SER A 87 -9.64 -5.69 -0.50
N PHE A 88 -8.86 -5.10 -1.41
CA PHE A 88 -7.66 -5.73 -1.95
C PHE A 88 -6.63 -6.06 -0.87
N THR A 89 -6.31 -5.08 -0.02
CA THR A 89 -5.30 -5.26 1.04
C THR A 89 -5.76 -6.22 2.13
N LYS A 90 -7.06 -6.30 2.44
CA LYS A 90 -7.62 -7.31 3.37
C LYS A 90 -7.42 -8.73 2.83
N HIS A 91 -7.74 -8.97 1.56
CA HIS A 91 -7.53 -10.30 0.95
C HIS A 91 -6.05 -10.63 0.79
N GLY A 92 -5.21 -9.66 0.41
CA GLY A 92 -3.76 -9.84 0.33
C GLY A 92 -3.14 -10.20 1.68
N HIS A 93 -3.58 -9.55 2.76
CA HIS A 93 -3.16 -9.85 4.13
C HIS A 93 -3.55 -11.27 4.55
N ALA A 94 -4.80 -11.67 4.32
CA ALA A 94 -5.28 -13.03 4.61
C ALA A 94 -4.49 -14.10 3.84
N CYS A 95 -4.16 -13.85 2.56
CA CYS A 95 -3.31 -14.74 1.77
C CYS A 95 -1.92 -14.89 2.40
N GLY A 96 -1.32 -13.78 2.86
CA GLY A 96 -0.02 -13.80 3.55
C GLY A 96 -0.01 -14.67 4.81
N LEU A 97 -1.10 -14.68 5.57
CA LEU A 97 -1.25 -15.51 6.78
C LEU A 97 -1.36 -17.01 6.46
N VAL A 98 -2.03 -17.36 5.37
CA VAL A 98 -2.14 -18.76 4.91
C VAL A 98 -0.79 -19.27 4.39
N CYS A 99 -0.01 -18.40 3.73
CA CYS A 99 1.31 -18.72 3.21
C CYS A 99 2.43 -18.69 4.29
N THR A 100 2.09 -18.78 5.58
CA THR A 100 3.09 -18.69 6.65
C THR A 100 3.91 -19.96 6.77
N LEU A 101 5.16 -19.81 7.23
CA LEU A 101 6.09 -20.91 7.50
C LEU A 101 5.80 -21.63 8.84
N ALA A 102 4.60 -21.49 9.41
CA ALA A 102 4.28 -21.97 10.76
C ALA A 102 4.62 -23.45 10.94
N VAL A 103 4.22 -24.28 9.97
CA VAL A 103 4.48 -25.73 9.98
C VAL A 103 5.98 -26.03 9.88
N GLU A 104 6.70 -25.34 8.99
CA GLU A 104 8.16 -25.50 8.83
C GLU A 104 8.95 -25.08 10.07
N LEU A 105 8.36 -24.20 10.88
CA LEU A 105 8.92 -23.76 12.16
C LEU A 105 8.50 -24.65 13.34
N GLY A 106 7.75 -25.73 13.10
CA GLY A 106 7.25 -26.63 14.14
C GLY A 106 6.12 -26.03 14.99
N LEU A 107 5.41 -25.03 14.47
CA LEU A 107 4.25 -24.40 15.11
C LEU A 107 2.94 -24.96 14.56
N GLU A 108 1.83 -24.70 15.26
CA GLU A 108 0.49 -24.95 14.70
C GLU A 108 0.28 -24.11 13.42
N ALA A 109 -0.39 -24.69 12.42
CA ALA A 109 -0.57 -24.07 11.11
C ALA A 109 -1.26 -22.69 11.17
N ASN A 110 -2.07 -22.44 12.21
CA ASN A 110 -2.79 -21.20 12.44
C ASN A 110 -2.09 -20.26 13.44
N ALA A 111 -0.89 -20.57 13.93
CA ALA A 111 -0.23 -19.83 15.00
C ALA A 111 -0.12 -18.32 14.72
N PHE A 112 0.16 -17.93 13.48
CA PHE A 112 0.23 -16.51 13.10
C PHE A 112 -1.13 -15.89 12.77
N ALA A 113 -2.09 -16.68 12.29
CA ALA A 113 -3.44 -16.19 12.03
C ALA A 113 -4.17 -15.83 13.34
N LEU A 114 -3.89 -16.55 14.44
CA LEU A 114 -4.43 -16.24 15.77
C LEU A 114 -3.91 -14.91 16.34
N LEU A 115 -2.81 -14.39 15.82
CA LEU A 115 -2.24 -13.09 16.19
C LEU A 115 -2.72 -11.98 15.26
N ASP A 116 -3.59 -12.27 14.30
CA ASP A 116 -4.07 -11.27 13.36
C ASP A 116 -5.08 -10.33 14.05
N LEU A 117 -4.68 -9.08 14.20
CA LEU A 117 -5.51 -8.04 14.83
C LEU A 117 -6.29 -7.22 13.80
N PHE A 118 -6.34 -7.64 12.54
CA PHE A 118 -6.92 -6.85 11.44
C PHE A 118 -8.34 -6.38 11.71
N ASP A 119 -9.18 -7.24 12.29
CA ASP A 119 -10.60 -6.94 12.56
C ASP A 119 -10.85 -6.35 13.97
N LEU A 120 -9.85 -6.33 14.86
CA LEU A 120 -9.96 -5.78 16.23
C LEU A 120 -9.93 -4.24 16.28
N VAL A 121 -9.39 -3.59 15.25
CA VAL A 121 -9.28 -2.11 15.19
C VAL A 121 -10.64 -1.47 14.88
N ALA A 122 -11.60 -2.21 14.32
CA ALA A 122 -12.93 -1.69 13.98
C ALA A 122 -13.80 -1.36 15.22
N GLU A 123 -13.51 -1.93 16.39
CA GLU A 123 -14.38 -1.83 17.57
C GLU A 123 -13.87 -0.87 18.67
N SER A 124 -12.65 -0.33 18.55
CA SER A 124 -11.95 0.34 19.67
C SER A 124 -11.70 1.85 19.51
N LEU A 125 -12.17 2.50 18.44
CA LEU A 125 -12.05 3.96 18.29
C LEU A 125 -13.36 4.65 18.74
N PRO A 126 -13.35 5.46 19.82
CA PRO A 126 -14.51 6.27 20.17
C PRO A 126 -14.82 7.26 19.03
N PRO A 127 -16.11 7.62 18.80
CA PRO A 127 -16.46 8.65 17.83
C PRO A 127 -15.76 9.94 18.25
N SER A 128 -14.97 10.50 17.33
CA SER A 128 -14.25 11.75 17.55
C SER A 128 -15.24 12.85 17.92
N VAL A 129 -15.04 13.46 19.09
CA VAL A 129 -15.69 14.71 19.54
C VAL A 129 -15.01 15.89 18.87
#